data_AF-A0A6A4WM31-F1
#
_entry.id   AF-A0A6A4WM31-F1
#
_cell.length_a   1.000
_cell.length_b   1.000
_cell.length_c   1.000
_cell.angle_alpha   90.00
_cell.angle_beta   90.00
_cell.angle_gamma   90.00
#
_symmetry.space_group_name_H-M   'P 1'
#
loop_
_entity.id
_entity.type
_entity.pdbx_description
1 polymer ?
#
loop_
_entity_poly.entity_id
_entity_poly.type
_entity_poly.pdbx_seq_one_letter_code
_entity_poly.pdbx_strand_id
1 'polypeptide(L)'
;MMETQMQELKWKEERHKLNTELKIQQAKTEVIENMEREIDTSFLTPQEVGDGSLQTRKVNQLSSEDAYMQAKKRLTDRYGNAFITANEFKKRLYKWPEVKVDDIVLVVDDERPRSEWPLARVVATHPSGDHLVRKVRVLLGGSEYERPVHRLVLLLRRDCT
;
A
#
# COMPACT_ATOMS: atom_id res chain seq x y z
N MET A 1 49.22 -2.37 -14.87
CA MET A 1 48.75 -2.88 -13.55
C MET A 1 47.46 -2.21 -13.05
N MET A 2 47.21 -0.91 -13.31
CA MET A 2 45.96 -0.26 -12.87
C MET A 2 44.72 -0.62 -13.72
N GLU A 3 44.86 -0.79 -15.04
CA GLU A 3 43.73 -1.12 -15.93
C GLU A 3 43.11 -2.49 -15.61
N THR A 4 43.94 -3.47 -15.25
CA THR A 4 43.49 -4.81 -14.84
C THR A 4 42.71 -4.78 -13.53
N GLN A 5 43.11 -3.92 -12.58
CA GLN A 5 42.36 -3.72 -11.31
C GLN A 5 41.01 -3.04 -11.55
N MET A 6 40.96 -2.09 -12.48
CA MET A 6 39.73 -1.38 -12.83
C MET A 6 38.73 -2.31 -13.55
N GLN A 7 39.23 -3.18 -14.44
CA GLN A 7 38.42 -4.22 -15.07
C GLN A 7 37.90 -5.24 -14.06
N GLU A 8 38.71 -5.62 -13.07
CA GLU A 8 38.31 -6.54 -12.00
C GLU A 8 37.22 -5.93 -11.10
N LEU A 9 37.34 -4.64 -10.74
CA LEU A 9 36.33 -3.92 -9.97
C LEU A 9 35.01 -3.82 -10.74
N LYS A 10 35.06 -3.44 -12.02
CA LYS A 10 33.89 -3.38 -12.89
C LYS A 10 33.18 -4.72 -12.99
N TRP A 11 33.95 -5.81 -13.13
CA TRP A 11 33.41 -7.16 -13.17
C TRP A 11 32.79 -7.59 -11.84
N LYS A 12 33.38 -7.21 -10.71
CA LYS A 12 32.79 -7.45 -9.37
C LYS A 12 31.48 -6.68 -9.18
N GLU A 13 31.40 -5.43 -9.64
CA GLU A 13 30.18 -4.64 -9.61
C GLU A 13 29.08 -5.23 -10.50
N GLU A 14 29.41 -5.65 -11.72
CA GLU A 14 28.46 -6.30 -12.64
C GLU A 14 27.93 -7.62 -12.06
N ARG A 15 28.80 -8.43 -11.44
CA ARG A 15 28.36 -9.66 -10.74
C ARG A 15 27.48 -9.34 -9.54
N HIS A 16 27.76 -8.27 -8.81
CA HIS A 16 26.91 -7.83 -7.71
C HIS A 16 25.52 -7.41 -8.20
N LYS A 17 25.44 -6.66 -9.30
CA LYS A 17 24.17 -6.26 -9.95
C LYS A 17 23.36 -7.46 -10.43
N LEU A 18 24.00 -8.42 -11.10
CA LEU A 18 23.34 -9.65 -11.53
C LEU A 18 22.81 -10.48 -10.36
N ASN A 19 23.59 -10.57 -9.27
CA ASN A 19 23.17 -11.29 -8.07
C ASN A 19 22.01 -10.59 -7.35
N THR A 20 21.98 -9.25 -7.31
CA THR A 20 20.85 -8.52 -6.73
C THR A 20 19.60 -8.65 -7.59
N GLU A 21 19.72 -8.58 -8.91
CA GLU A 21 18.61 -8.84 -9.83
C GLU A 21 18.07 -10.26 -9.68
N LEU A 22 18.93 -11.28 -9.59
CA LEU A 22 18.51 -12.66 -9.38
C LEU A 22 17.74 -12.82 -8.05
N LYS A 23 18.24 -12.23 -6.96
CA LYS A 23 17.55 -12.22 -5.67
C LYS A 23 16.19 -11.53 -5.74
N ILE A 24 16.09 -10.42 -6.48
CA ILE A 24 14.83 -9.72 -6.71
C ILE A 24 13.86 -10.61 -7.50
N GLN A 25 14.34 -11.33 -8.52
CA GLN A 25 13.49 -12.25 -9.30
C GLN A 25 13.01 -13.43 -8.43
N GLN A 26 13.91 -14.02 -7.63
CA GLN A 26 13.57 -15.10 -6.69
C GLN A 26 12.53 -14.64 -5.66
N ALA A 27 12.72 -13.46 -5.07
CA ALA A 27 11.74 -12.90 -4.14
C ALA A 27 10.38 -12.62 -4.81
N LYS A 28 10.37 -12.16 -6.07
CA LYS A 28 9.13 -11.98 -6.85
C LYS A 28 8.42 -13.31 -7.09
N THR A 29 9.14 -14.37 -7.46
CA THR A 29 8.55 -15.70 -7.67
C THR A 29 8.03 -16.30 -6.36
N GLU A 30 8.75 -16.15 -5.25
CA GLU A 30 8.32 -16.64 -3.94
C GLU A 30 7.04 -15.95 -3.45
N VAL A 31 6.90 -14.63 -3.68
CA VAL A 31 5.66 -13.90 -3.35
C VAL A 31 4.50 -14.40 -4.19
N ILE A 32 4.71 -14.64 -5.48
CA ILE A 32 3.69 -15.20 -6.38
C ILE A 32 3.28 -16.60 -5.91
N GLU A 33 4.23 -17.49 -5.63
CA GLU A 33 3.96 -18.85 -5.14
C GLU A 33 3.28 -18.85 -3.76
N ASN A 34 3.64 -17.93 -2.86
CA ASN A 34 2.97 -17.78 -1.58
C ASN A 34 1.54 -17.26 -1.76
N MET A 35 1.30 -16.30 -2.66
CA MET A 35 -0.06 -15.84 -3.00
C MET A 35 -0.91 -16.97 -3.58
N GLU A 36 -0.34 -17.82 -4.44
CA GLU A 36 -1.01 -18.99 -5.00
C GLU A 36 -1.39 -20.00 -3.90
N ARG A 37 -0.52 -20.23 -2.91
CA ARG A 37 -0.81 -21.08 -1.74
C ARG A 37 -1.85 -20.48 -0.77
N GLU A 38 -1.91 -19.16 -0.62
CA GLU A 38 -2.89 -18.48 0.22
C GLU A 38 -4.31 -18.46 -0.40
N ILE A 39 -4.40 -18.45 -1.73
CA ILE A 39 -5.67 -18.58 -2.45
C ILE A 39 -6.30 -19.97 -2.23
N ASP A 40 -5.48 -21.04 -2.14
CA ASP A 40 -5.95 -22.41 -1.87
C ASP A 40 -6.45 -22.63 -0.43
N THR A 41 -5.93 -21.89 0.55
CA THR A 41 -6.32 -22.04 1.97
C THR A 41 -7.52 -21.19 2.38
N SER A 42 -7.74 -20.05 1.71
CA SER A 42 -8.87 -19.15 1.99
C SER A 42 -10.21 -19.56 1.34
N PHE A 43 -10.19 -20.51 0.38
CA PHE A 43 -11.38 -21.04 -0.30
C PHE A 43 -12.13 -22.14 0.47
N LEU A 44 -11.64 -22.57 1.64
CA LEU A 44 -12.32 -23.50 2.56
C LEU A 44 -13.01 -22.74 3.71
N THR A 45 -13.79 -21.71 3.40
CA THR A 45 -14.83 -21.26 4.33
C THR A 45 -16.16 -21.84 3.86
N PRO A 46 -16.71 -22.87 4.55
CA PRO A 46 -18.10 -23.23 4.37
C PRO A 46 -18.95 -22.02 4.74
N GLN A 47 -19.54 -21.36 3.75
CA GLN A 47 -20.60 -20.41 4.03
C GLN A 47 -21.90 -21.22 4.12
N GLU A 48 -22.32 -21.50 5.35
CA GLU A 48 -23.62 -22.10 5.64
C GLU A 48 -24.72 -21.12 5.22
N VAL A 49 -25.29 -21.33 4.04
CA VAL A 49 -26.59 -20.77 3.68
C VAL A 49 -27.57 -21.92 3.79
N GLY A 50 -28.49 -21.79 4.74
CA GLY A 50 -29.42 -22.83 5.11
C GLY A 50 -30.41 -23.15 4.00
N ASP A 51 -30.28 -24.34 3.44
CA ASP A 51 -31.35 -25.19 2.90
C ASP A 51 -30.78 -26.43 2.19
N GLY A 52 -30.07 -27.29 2.92
CA GLY A 52 -30.04 -28.75 2.63
C GLY A 52 -29.69 -29.24 1.22
N SER A 53 -29.14 -28.41 0.35
CA SER A 53 -28.72 -28.75 -1.00
C SER A 53 -27.26 -28.33 -1.14
N LEU A 54 -26.35 -29.29 -0.93
CA LEU A 54 -24.95 -29.16 -1.31
C LEU A 54 -24.86 -29.11 -2.84
N GLN A 55 -25.26 -27.98 -3.42
CA GLN A 55 -24.83 -27.59 -4.74
C GLN A 55 -23.37 -27.16 -4.60
N THR A 56 -22.46 -28.13 -4.52
CA THR A 56 -21.08 -27.87 -4.91
C THR A 56 -21.15 -27.40 -6.35
N ARG A 57 -21.15 -26.08 -6.57
CA ARG A 57 -21.00 -25.52 -7.92
C ARG A 57 -19.80 -26.23 -8.49
N LYS A 58 -19.98 -26.93 -9.62
CA LYS A 58 -18.90 -27.59 -10.36
C LYS A 58 -17.82 -26.53 -10.65
N VAL A 59 -16.81 -26.40 -9.79
CA VAL A 59 -15.58 -25.64 -10.03
C VAL A 59 -14.54 -26.58 -10.67
N ASN A 60 -14.97 -27.63 -11.37
CA ASN A 60 -14.10 -28.55 -12.08
C ASN A 60 -14.47 -28.52 -13.55
N GLN A 61 -13.70 -27.76 -14.36
CA GLN A 61 -13.38 -27.93 -15.79
C GLN A 61 -12.87 -26.64 -16.47
N LEU A 62 -12.13 -25.76 -15.78
CA LEU A 62 -11.31 -24.76 -16.46
C LEU A 62 -9.85 -25.19 -16.39
N SER A 63 -9.13 -25.11 -17.50
CA SER A 63 -7.66 -25.24 -17.52
C SER A 63 -7.06 -24.29 -16.49
N SER A 64 -5.92 -24.64 -15.86
CA SER A 64 -5.23 -23.75 -14.91
C SER A 64 -5.03 -22.34 -15.48
N GLU A 65 -4.81 -22.23 -16.80
CA GLU A 65 -4.69 -20.95 -17.49
C GLU A 65 -6.03 -20.20 -17.59
N ASP A 66 -7.13 -20.88 -17.92
CA ASP A 66 -8.45 -20.24 -18.01
C ASP A 66 -8.96 -19.83 -16.63
N ALA A 67 -8.66 -20.62 -15.60
CA ALA A 67 -8.94 -20.30 -14.20
C ALA A 67 -8.15 -19.05 -13.76
N TYR A 68 -6.85 -18.99 -14.09
CA TYR A 68 -6.01 -17.81 -13.84
C TYR A 68 -6.54 -16.56 -14.58
N MET A 69 -6.86 -16.68 -15.86
CA MET A 69 -7.38 -15.58 -16.67
C MET A 69 -8.75 -15.09 -16.17
N GLN A 70 -9.62 -16.01 -15.75
CA GLN A 70 -10.91 -15.67 -15.15
C GLN A 70 -10.73 -14.98 -13.79
N ALA A 71 -9.80 -15.43 -12.96
CA ALA A 71 -9.46 -14.80 -11.68
C ALA A 71 -8.88 -13.40 -11.88
N LYS A 72 -7.91 -13.25 -12.80
CA LYS A 72 -7.32 -11.97 -13.18
C LYS A 72 -8.37 -10.99 -13.70
N LYS A 73 -9.29 -11.46 -14.55
CA LYS A 73 -10.43 -10.66 -15.01
C LYS A 73 -11.29 -10.19 -13.83
N ARG A 74 -11.70 -11.10 -12.93
CA ARG A 74 -12.51 -10.74 -11.75
C ARG A 74 -11.82 -9.75 -10.82
N LEU A 75 -10.51 -9.87 -10.63
CA LEU A 75 -9.71 -8.94 -9.84
C LEU A 75 -9.61 -7.57 -10.51
N THR A 76 -9.44 -7.56 -11.83
CA THR A 76 -9.37 -6.31 -12.61
C THR A 76 -10.72 -5.61 -12.64
N ASP A 77 -11.82 -6.35 -12.79
CA ASP A 77 -13.18 -5.81 -12.75
C ASP A 77 -13.52 -5.24 -11.37
N ARG A 78 -13.13 -5.91 -10.27
CA ARG A 78 -13.42 -5.47 -8.89
C ARG A 78 -12.48 -4.38 -8.36
N TYR A 79 -11.18 -4.53 -8.60
CA TYR A 79 -10.11 -3.72 -7.97
C TYR A 79 -9.26 -2.94 -8.97
N GLY A 80 -9.30 -3.32 -10.25
CA GLY A 80 -8.57 -2.65 -11.34
C GLY A 80 -9.32 -1.48 -11.98
N ASN A 81 -10.61 -1.28 -11.66
CA ASN A 81 -11.34 -0.12 -12.14
C ASN A 81 -10.90 1.14 -11.37
N ALA A 82 -10.12 1.99 -12.05
CA ALA A 82 -9.61 3.24 -11.50
C ALA A 82 -10.71 4.14 -10.91
N PHE A 83 -11.92 4.12 -11.46
CA PHE A 83 -13.06 4.89 -10.93
C PHE A 83 -13.53 4.37 -9.58
N ILE A 84 -13.61 3.06 -9.39
CA ILE A 84 -13.99 2.45 -8.10
C ILE A 84 -12.94 2.79 -7.05
N THR A 85 -11.66 2.60 -7.37
CA THR A 85 -10.55 2.93 -6.47
C THR A 85 -10.52 4.41 -6.09
N ALA A 86 -10.69 5.31 -7.06
CA ALA A 86 -10.75 6.74 -6.81
C ALA A 86 -11.97 7.13 -5.96
N ASN A 87 -13.14 6.53 -6.22
CA ASN A 87 -14.35 6.78 -5.45
C ASN A 87 -14.20 6.31 -3.99
N GLU A 88 -13.59 5.14 -3.77
CA GLU A 88 -13.36 4.61 -2.43
C GLU A 88 -12.37 5.49 -1.65
N PHE A 89 -11.30 5.94 -2.29
CA PHE A 89 -10.38 6.92 -1.71
C PHE A 89 -11.08 8.24 -1.36
N LYS A 90 -11.94 8.74 -2.25
CA LYS A 90 -12.75 9.94 -2.02
C LYS A 90 -13.68 9.77 -0.81
N LYS A 91 -14.43 8.67 -0.73
CA LYS A 91 -15.27 8.34 0.43
C LYS A 91 -14.47 8.32 1.74
N ARG A 92 -13.27 7.73 1.71
CA ARG A 92 -12.37 7.69 2.87
C ARG A 92 -11.91 9.09 3.29
N LEU A 93 -11.58 9.96 2.33
CA LEU A 93 -11.22 11.36 2.61
C LEU A 93 -12.36 12.15 3.25
N TYR A 94 -13.61 11.96 2.82
CA TYR A 94 -14.76 12.63 3.45
C TYR A 94 -15.00 12.20 4.90
N LYS A 95 -14.67 10.96 5.23
CA LYS A 95 -14.77 10.42 6.60
C LYS A 95 -13.49 10.62 7.42
N TRP A 96 -12.49 11.30 6.88
CA TRP A 96 -11.22 11.48 7.56
C TRP A 96 -11.42 12.29 8.84
N PRO A 97 -10.78 11.91 9.97
CA PRO A 97 -10.88 12.67 11.20
C PRO A 97 -10.44 14.11 11.00
N GLU A 98 -11.16 15.05 11.61
CA GLU A 98 -10.75 16.44 11.60
C GLU A 98 -9.42 16.60 12.34
N VAL A 99 -8.48 17.30 11.71
CA VAL A 99 -7.16 17.63 12.26
C VAL A 99 -7.18 19.08 12.67
N LYS A 100 -6.72 19.39 13.88
CA LYS A 100 -6.71 20.73 14.46
C LYS A 100 -5.29 21.26 14.60
N VAL A 101 -5.20 22.57 14.76
CA VAL A 101 -3.94 23.23 15.10
C VAL A 101 -3.44 22.68 16.45
N ASP A 102 -2.12 22.47 16.52
CA ASP A 102 -1.37 21.87 17.62
C ASP A 102 -1.58 20.37 17.87
N ASP A 103 -2.30 19.66 17.01
CA ASP A 103 -2.28 18.20 17.01
C ASP A 103 -0.87 17.67 16.69
N ILE A 104 -0.48 16.57 17.34
CA ILE A 104 0.77 15.87 17.06
C ILE A 104 0.49 14.71 16.11
N VAL A 105 1.23 14.69 15.00
CA VAL A 105 1.03 13.76 13.89
C VAL A 105 2.35 13.14 13.43
N LEU A 106 2.32 11.91 12.90
CA LEU A 106 3.40 11.39 12.07
C LEU A 106 3.13 11.78 10.63
N VAL A 107 4.17 12.20 9.91
CA VAL A 107 4.12 12.47 8.48
C VAL A 107 4.55 11.21 7.75
N VAL A 108 3.69 10.69 6.88
CA VAL A 108 4.01 9.54 6.02
C VAL A 108 5.11 9.95 5.05
N ASP A 109 6.25 9.29 5.18
CA ASP A 109 7.41 9.42 4.31
C ASP A 109 7.68 8.07 3.64
N ASP A 110 7.66 8.03 2.31
CA ASP A 110 7.86 6.79 1.56
C ASP A 110 9.34 6.39 1.49
N GLU A 111 10.26 7.32 1.75
CA GLU A 111 11.71 7.05 1.77
C GLU A 111 12.18 6.43 3.08
N ARG A 112 11.31 6.42 4.10
CA ARG A 112 11.62 5.93 5.45
C ARG A 112 10.70 4.78 5.85
N PRO A 113 11.21 3.78 6.60
CA PRO A 113 10.35 2.78 7.20
C PRO A 113 9.38 3.45 8.19
N ARG A 114 8.24 2.79 8.43
CA ARG A 114 7.16 3.32 9.29
C ARG A 114 7.63 3.71 10.70
N SER A 115 8.63 3.03 11.24
CA SER A 115 9.23 3.32 12.55
C SER A 115 10.00 4.64 12.60
N GLU A 116 10.38 5.18 11.45
CA GLU A 116 11.20 6.40 11.31
C GLU A 116 10.42 7.54 10.63
N TRP A 117 9.10 7.39 10.53
CA TRP A 117 8.25 8.46 10.03
C TRP A 117 8.39 9.69 10.95
N PRO A 118 8.65 10.88 10.37
CA PRO A 118 8.92 12.06 11.15
C PRO A 118 7.71 12.51 11.97
N LEU A 119 7.94 12.85 13.24
CA LEU A 119 6.95 13.48 14.11
C LEU A 119 6.85 14.97 13.79
N ALA A 120 5.64 15.47 13.67
CA ALA A 120 5.36 16.88 13.38
C ALA A 120 4.18 17.40 14.20
N ARG A 121 4.14 18.72 14.39
CA ARG A 121 3.01 19.44 15.00
C ARG A 121 2.26 20.21 13.92
N VAL A 122 0.94 20.15 13.94
CA VAL A 122 0.11 20.93 13.02
C VAL A 122 0.14 22.40 13.42
N VAL A 123 0.53 23.29 12.51
CA VAL A 123 0.63 24.74 12.74
C VAL A 123 -0.59 25.47 12.19
N ALA A 124 -1.10 25.04 11.04
CA ALA A 124 -2.24 25.67 10.40
C ALA A 124 -3.08 24.62 9.65
N THR A 125 -4.39 24.85 9.62
CA THR A 125 -5.34 24.05 8.85
C THR A 125 -5.90 24.87 7.70
N HIS A 126 -6.07 24.25 6.54
CA HIS A 126 -6.63 24.89 5.35
C HIS A 126 -7.96 24.22 5.00
N PRO A 127 -9.11 24.80 5.44
CA PRO A 127 -10.41 24.29 5.06
C PRO A 127 -10.64 24.51 3.57
N SER A 128 -11.23 23.52 2.91
CA SER A 128 -11.67 23.61 1.51
C SER A 128 -13.09 24.19 1.44
N GLY A 129 -13.61 24.43 0.23
CA GLY A 129 -14.93 25.05 0.02
C GLY A 129 -16.11 24.25 0.57
N ASP A 130 -15.89 22.98 0.93
CA ASP A 130 -16.84 22.11 1.62
C ASP A 130 -16.61 22.03 3.13
N HIS A 131 -15.84 22.99 3.68
CA HIS A 131 -15.50 23.11 5.10
C HIS A 131 -14.69 21.95 5.70
N LEU A 132 -14.16 21.05 4.86
CA LEU A 132 -13.28 19.96 5.30
C LEU A 132 -11.80 20.34 5.17
N VAL A 133 -11.01 19.92 6.15
CA VAL A 133 -9.55 20.11 6.12
C VAL A 133 -8.91 19.04 5.25
N ARG A 134 -8.42 19.43 4.07
CA ARG A 134 -7.72 18.51 3.14
C ARG A 134 -6.21 18.66 3.15
N LYS A 135 -5.73 19.86 3.50
CA LYS A 135 -4.32 20.21 3.58
C LYS A 135 -4.07 20.91 4.91
N VAL A 136 -2.92 20.64 5.48
CA VAL A 136 -2.45 21.29 6.69
C VAL A 136 -0.99 21.67 6.53
N ARG A 137 -0.58 22.66 7.30
CA ARG A 137 0.81 23.02 7.46
C ARG A 137 1.34 22.40 8.75
N VAL A 138 2.43 21.66 8.65
CA VAL A 138 3.05 20.96 9.76
C VAL A 138 4.46 21.48 10.00
N LEU A 139 4.86 21.59 11.26
CA LEU A 139 6.21 21.94 11.68
C LEU A 139 7.00 20.66 11.93
N LEU A 140 8.05 20.46 11.15
CA LEU A 140 8.97 19.34 11.24
C LEU A 140 10.40 19.87 11.34
N GLY A 141 11.11 19.54 12.42
CA GLY A 141 12.53 19.92 12.58
C GLY A 141 12.79 21.43 12.46
N GLY A 142 11.82 22.27 12.79
CA GLY A 142 11.89 23.73 12.68
C GLY A 142 11.47 24.30 11.31
N SER A 143 11.21 23.47 10.31
CA SER A 143 10.71 23.89 9.00
C SER A 143 9.24 23.56 8.82
N GLU A 144 8.50 24.44 8.15
CA GLU A 144 7.08 24.23 7.84
C GLU A 144 6.90 23.55 6.48
N TYR A 145 6.04 22.55 6.44
CA TYR A 145 5.70 21.81 5.21
C TYR A 145 4.20 21.73 5.04
N GLU A 146 3.73 21.85 3.80
CA GLU A 146 2.34 21.55 3.47
C GLU A 146 2.18 20.07 3.14
N ARG A 147 1.25 19.42 3.84
CA ARG A 147 0.95 18.00 3.66
C ARG A 147 -0.56 17.78 3.59
N PRO A 148 -1.02 16.87 2.71
CA PRO A 148 -2.42 16.48 2.70
C PRO A 148 -2.73 15.60 3.91
N VAL A 149 -3.95 15.69 4.42
CA VAL A 149 -4.34 15.01 5.67
C VAL A 149 -4.23 13.49 5.62
N HIS A 150 -4.40 12.87 4.45
CA HIS A 150 -4.26 11.42 4.29
C HIS A 150 -2.81 10.91 4.34
N ARG A 151 -1.82 11.83 4.33
CA ARG A 151 -0.40 11.54 4.55
C ARG A 151 0.02 11.82 5.99
N LEU A 152 -0.94 11.97 6.90
CA LEU A 152 -0.72 12.19 8.31
C LEU A 152 -1.35 11.08 9.13
N VAL A 153 -0.69 10.70 10.21
CA VAL A 153 -1.23 9.78 11.22
C VAL A 153 -1.36 10.56 12.51
N LEU A 154 -2.58 10.73 12.99
CA LEU A 154 -2.85 11.43 14.25
C LEU A 154 -2.39 10.59 15.44
N LEU A 155 -1.50 11.15 16.27
CA LEU A 155 -0.99 10.47 17.47
C LEU A 155 -1.60 11.03 18.74
N LEU A 156 -1.58 12.35 18.91
CA LEU A 156 -2.14 13.02 20.07
C LEU A 156 -3.02 14.16 19.57
N ARG A 157 -4.27 14.14 20.04
CA ARG A 157 -5.18 15.27 19.90
C ARG A 157 -4.81 16.32 20.93
N ARG A 158 -4.90 17.58 20.55
CA ARG A 158 -4.88 18.65 21.53
C ARG A 158 -6.08 18.49 22.46
N ASP A 159 -5.83 18.51 23.77
CA ASP A 159 -6.89 18.61 24.75
C ASP A 159 -7.55 19.99 24.63
N CYS A 160 -8.84 20.00 24.31
CA CYS A 160 -9.65 21.20 24.36
C CYS A 160 -10.05 21.42 25.82
N THR A 161 -9.35 22.30 26.53
CA THR A 161 -9.85 22.94 27.76
C THR A 161 -10.64 24.19 27.43
#